data_AF-X1H5F5-F1
#
_entry.id   AF-X1H5F5-F1
#
_cell.length_a   1.000
_cell.length_b   1.000
_cell.length_c   1.000
_cell.angle_alpha   90.00
_cell.angle_beta   90.00
_cell.angle_gamma   90.00
#
_symmetry.space_group_name_H-M   'P 1'
#
loop_
_entity.id
_entity.type
_entity.pdbx_description
1 polymer ?
#
loop_
_entity_poly.entity_id
_entity_poly.type
_entity_poly.pdbx_seq_one_letter_code
_entity_poly.pdbx_strand_id
1 'polypeptide(L)'
;EYQQTTWQGLLELARKALFDEAIDEAQSGKAKLIDKEDEHAFYASISDNIYDHLLINSLKIINGYRDISSKEEVTITKPTSFVIKTETDLVNELGVLLEKHAPLPFILETVKDLAKKRFSTNKTSIKVIDFLMIYDPLFALSPEEKNMLVATNVIDDRTRAKGINSYQVLMKLLAQNPDLFEGSFDNIVEKMDAEIDKLIVESKPVYDENGEPVD
;
A
#
# COMPACT_ATOMS: atom_id res chain seq x y z
N GLU A 1 1.04 -67.74 -9.85
CA GLU A 1 1.77 -66.50 -10.24
C GLU A 1 0.86 -65.28 -10.47
N TYR A 2 -0.37 -65.42 -10.98
CA TYR A 2 -1.23 -64.27 -11.35
C TYR A 2 -1.82 -63.42 -10.20
N GLN A 3 -1.77 -63.90 -8.95
CA GLN A 3 -2.31 -63.19 -7.77
C GLN A 3 -1.25 -62.47 -6.92
N GLN A 4 0.04 -62.71 -7.18
CA GLN A 4 1.11 -62.09 -6.39
C GLN A 4 1.55 -60.72 -6.91
N THR A 5 1.19 -60.36 -8.15
CA THR A 5 1.52 -59.06 -8.77
C THR A 5 0.37 -58.04 -8.68
N THR A 6 -0.84 -58.49 -8.31
CA THR A 6 -2.05 -57.67 -8.34
C THR A 6 -2.09 -56.66 -7.19
N TRP A 7 -1.64 -57.06 -6.00
CA TRP A 7 -1.60 -56.16 -4.84
C TRP A 7 -0.49 -55.10 -4.98
N GLN A 8 0.62 -55.43 -5.65
CA GLN A 8 1.70 -54.49 -5.94
C GLN A 8 1.24 -53.40 -6.89
N GLY A 9 0.52 -53.77 -7.96
CA GLY A 9 -0.07 -52.81 -8.89
C GLY A 9 -1.16 -51.93 -8.24
N LEU A 10 -2.00 -52.51 -7.37
CA LEU A 10 -3.00 -51.74 -6.62
C LEU A 10 -2.36 -50.81 -5.59
N LEU A 11 -1.28 -51.23 -4.93
CA LEU A 11 -0.51 -50.39 -4.02
C LEU A 11 0.17 -49.24 -4.76
N GLU A 12 0.70 -49.48 -5.95
CA GLU A 12 1.32 -48.44 -6.78
C GLU A 12 0.28 -47.44 -7.31
N LEU A 13 -0.91 -47.91 -7.70
CA LEU A 13 -2.04 -47.05 -8.07
C LEU A 13 -2.54 -46.22 -6.88
N ALA A 14 -2.65 -46.84 -5.70
CA ALA A 14 -3.01 -46.13 -4.48
C ALA A 14 -1.95 -45.08 -4.09
N ARG A 15 -0.66 -45.40 -4.22
CA ARG A 15 0.45 -44.48 -3.92
C ARG A 15 0.51 -43.31 -4.91
N LYS A 16 0.22 -43.54 -6.19
CA LYS A 16 0.04 -42.48 -7.21
C LYS A 16 -1.21 -41.63 -6.95
N ALA A 17 -2.32 -42.23 -6.51
CA ALA A 17 -3.53 -41.50 -6.14
C ALA A 17 -3.37 -40.68 -4.85
N LEU A 18 -2.49 -41.12 -3.95
CA LEU A 18 -2.20 -40.46 -2.67
C LEU A 18 -1.10 -39.38 -2.78
N PHE A 19 -0.62 -39.04 -3.99
CA PHE A 19 0.41 -38.02 -4.24
C PHE A 19 1.74 -38.23 -3.50
N ASP A 20 2.05 -39.46 -3.06
CA ASP A 20 3.18 -39.74 -2.15
C ASP A 20 4.54 -39.89 -2.87
N GLU A 21 4.57 -39.73 -4.20
CA GLU A 21 5.81 -39.78 -5.03
C GLU A 21 6.26 -38.41 -5.56
N ALA A 22 5.57 -37.32 -5.22
CA ALA A 22 5.90 -35.96 -5.67
C ALA A 22 6.67 -35.13 -4.62
N ILE A 23 7.45 -35.80 -3.78
CA ILE A 23 8.37 -35.22 -2.80
C ILE A 23 9.73 -35.28 -3.50
N ASP A 24 10.16 -34.30 -4.29
CA ASP A 24 11.03 -33.26 -3.75
C ASP A 24 11.33 -32.08 -4.71
N GLU A 25 10.74 -31.99 -5.90
CA GLU A 25 11.11 -30.93 -6.86
C GLU A 25 9.90 -30.17 -7.41
N ALA A 26 9.78 -28.90 -6.98
CA ALA A 26 8.94 -27.85 -7.58
C ALA A 26 7.40 -27.87 -7.38
N GLN A 27 6.86 -28.55 -6.34
CA GLN A 27 5.43 -28.45 -5.98
C GLN A 27 5.04 -27.13 -5.28
N SER A 28 5.99 -26.41 -4.68
CA SER A 28 5.71 -25.22 -3.85
C SER A 28 5.09 -24.04 -4.62
N GLY A 29 5.35 -23.89 -5.93
CA GLY A 29 4.86 -22.74 -6.70
C GLY A 29 3.42 -22.89 -7.17
N LYS A 30 3.07 -24.02 -7.81
CA LYS A 30 1.72 -24.28 -8.33
C LYS A 30 0.73 -24.65 -7.24
N ALA A 31 1.13 -25.43 -6.24
CA ALA A 31 0.23 -25.78 -5.13
C ALA A 31 -0.19 -24.53 -4.35
N LYS A 32 0.73 -23.60 -4.07
CA LYS A 32 0.40 -22.32 -3.42
C LYS A 32 -0.52 -21.42 -4.25
N LEU A 33 -0.48 -21.50 -5.57
CA LEU A 33 -1.39 -20.74 -6.43
C LEU A 33 -2.80 -21.33 -6.42
N ILE A 34 -2.91 -22.65 -6.41
CA ILE A 34 -4.19 -23.37 -6.30
C ILE A 34 -4.82 -23.13 -4.93
N ASP A 35 -4.04 -23.23 -3.84
CA ASP A 35 -4.52 -22.95 -2.48
C ASP A 35 -5.02 -21.50 -2.35
N LYS A 36 -4.32 -20.52 -2.96
CA LYS A 36 -4.77 -19.13 -2.98
C LYS A 36 -6.07 -18.96 -3.76
N GLU A 37 -6.25 -19.66 -4.88
CA GLU A 37 -7.47 -19.59 -5.69
C GLU A 37 -8.70 -20.09 -4.90
N ASP A 38 -8.54 -21.20 -4.18
CA ASP A 38 -9.59 -21.75 -3.31
C ASP A 38 -9.91 -20.80 -2.13
N GLU A 39 -8.89 -20.17 -1.54
CA GLU A 39 -9.07 -19.17 -0.48
C GLU A 39 -9.80 -17.93 -1.01
N HIS A 40 -9.43 -17.44 -2.21
CA HIS A 40 -10.08 -16.31 -2.86
C HIS A 40 -11.54 -16.62 -3.22
N ALA A 41 -11.83 -17.83 -3.71
CA ALA A 41 -13.20 -18.27 -4.00
C ALA A 41 -14.06 -18.32 -2.73
N PHE A 42 -13.48 -18.78 -1.62
CA PHE A 42 -14.15 -18.77 -0.32
C PHE A 42 -14.49 -17.35 0.15
N TYR A 43 -13.53 -16.42 0.13
CA TYR A 43 -13.82 -15.02 0.52
C TYR A 43 -14.79 -14.31 -0.43
N ALA A 44 -14.71 -14.61 -1.73
CA ALA A 44 -15.68 -14.11 -2.70
C ALA A 44 -17.10 -14.57 -2.34
N SER A 45 -17.27 -15.85 -1.99
CA SER A 45 -18.58 -16.40 -1.58
C SER A 45 -19.13 -15.73 -0.31
N ILE A 46 -18.28 -15.41 0.67
CA ILE A 46 -18.66 -14.67 1.88
C ILE A 46 -19.10 -13.25 1.49
N SER A 47 -18.32 -12.58 0.66
CA SER A 47 -18.67 -11.23 0.22
C SER A 47 -19.97 -11.20 -0.56
N ASP A 48 -20.17 -12.12 -1.51
CA ASP A 48 -21.40 -12.20 -2.28
C ASP A 48 -22.60 -12.36 -1.37
N ASN A 49 -22.49 -13.20 -0.33
CA ASN A 49 -23.53 -13.31 0.69
C ASN A 49 -23.80 -11.97 1.41
N ILE A 50 -22.75 -11.26 1.83
CA ILE A 50 -22.87 -9.98 2.52
C ILE A 50 -23.55 -8.93 1.62
N TYR A 51 -23.09 -8.79 0.37
CA TYR A 51 -23.64 -7.79 -0.55
C TYR A 51 -25.06 -8.14 -0.99
N ASP A 52 -25.31 -9.38 -1.41
CA ASP A 52 -26.60 -9.79 -1.97
C ASP A 52 -27.69 -9.98 -0.93
N HIS A 53 -27.34 -10.55 0.23
CA HIS A 53 -28.34 -10.98 1.21
C HIS A 53 -28.41 -10.07 2.42
N LEU A 54 -27.30 -9.46 2.86
CA LEU A 54 -27.31 -8.56 4.01
C LEU A 54 -27.56 -7.12 3.58
N LEU A 55 -26.71 -6.59 2.70
CA LEU A 55 -26.71 -5.17 2.35
C LEU A 55 -27.91 -4.78 1.49
N ILE A 56 -28.16 -5.48 0.38
CA ILE A 56 -29.31 -5.19 -0.50
C ILE A 56 -30.63 -5.33 0.26
N ASN A 57 -30.80 -6.40 1.05
CA ASN A 57 -32.05 -6.60 1.79
C ASN A 57 -32.24 -5.55 2.89
N SER A 58 -31.18 -5.21 3.63
CA SER A 58 -31.26 -4.17 4.66
C SER A 58 -31.63 -2.82 4.05
N LEU A 59 -31.02 -2.45 2.91
CA LEU A 59 -31.34 -1.20 2.23
C LEU A 59 -32.74 -1.23 1.60
N LYS A 60 -33.21 -2.36 1.07
CA LYS A 60 -34.59 -2.51 0.61
C LYS A 60 -35.59 -2.29 1.75
N ILE A 61 -35.32 -2.86 2.93
CA ILE A 61 -36.15 -2.67 4.12
C ILE A 61 -36.15 -1.20 4.54
N ILE A 62 -34.97 -0.57 4.66
CA ILE A 62 -34.84 0.85 5.02
C ILE A 62 -35.56 1.74 4.01
N ASN A 63 -35.41 1.48 2.70
CA ASN A 63 -36.08 2.24 1.66
C ASN A 63 -37.60 2.08 1.74
N GLY A 64 -38.09 0.87 2.00
CA GLY A 64 -39.52 0.60 2.20
C GLY A 64 -40.13 1.33 3.41
N TYR A 65 -39.35 1.55 4.47
CA TYR A 65 -39.78 2.38 5.61
C TYR A 65 -39.71 3.89 5.31
N ARG A 66 -38.75 4.33 4.49
CA ARG A 66 -38.56 5.75 4.15
C ARG A 66 -39.56 6.25 3.11
N ASP A 67 -39.84 5.42 2.11
CA ASP A 67 -40.77 5.72 1.03
C ASP A 67 -41.53 4.45 0.63
N ILE A 68 -42.72 4.29 1.20
CA ILE A 68 -43.63 3.15 0.98
C ILE A 68 -44.06 3.06 -0.50
N SER A 69 -43.99 4.17 -1.25
CA SER A 69 -44.40 4.26 -2.66
C SER A 69 -43.25 4.17 -3.66
N SER A 70 -42.00 4.17 -3.19
CA SER A 70 -40.82 4.09 -4.03
C SER A 70 -40.81 2.79 -4.83
N LYS A 71 -40.78 2.92 -6.16
CA LYS A 71 -40.48 1.83 -7.11
C LYS A 71 -39.00 1.73 -7.46
N GLU A 72 -38.15 2.56 -6.85
CA GLU A 72 -36.72 2.54 -7.13
C GLU A 72 -36.09 1.28 -6.55
N GLU A 73 -35.49 0.48 -7.43
CA GLU A 73 -34.69 -0.67 -7.01
C GLU A 73 -33.37 -0.17 -6.45
N VAL A 74 -33.09 -0.55 -5.19
CA VAL A 74 -31.78 -0.32 -4.59
C VAL A 74 -30.75 -1.15 -5.36
N THR A 75 -29.87 -0.47 -6.09
CA THR A 75 -28.74 -1.09 -6.77
C THR A 75 -27.46 -0.84 -5.96
N ILE A 76 -26.68 -1.89 -5.76
CA ILE A 76 -25.35 -1.79 -5.15
C ILE A 76 -24.35 -2.31 -6.17
N THR A 77 -23.37 -1.47 -6.50
CA THR A 77 -22.22 -1.92 -7.30
C THR A 77 -21.28 -2.71 -6.41
N LYS A 78 -21.21 -4.02 -6.65
CA LYS A 78 -20.24 -4.89 -5.97
C LYS A 78 -18.82 -4.62 -6.43
N PRO A 79 -17.81 -4.78 -5.57
CA PRO A 79 -16.43 -4.89 -6.00
C PRO A 79 -16.25 -6.16 -6.87
N THR A 80 -15.49 -6.04 -7.96
CA THR A 80 -15.26 -7.14 -8.92
C THR A 80 -14.35 -8.24 -8.36
N SER A 81 -13.53 -7.95 -7.36
CA SER A 81 -12.72 -8.94 -6.65
C SER A 81 -12.29 -8.43 -5.27
N PHE A 82 -12.08 -9.38 -4.35
CA PHE A 82 -11.43 -9.12 -3.07
C PHE A 82 -9.97 -9.54 -3.18
N VAL A 83 -9.11 -8.56 -3.44
CA VAL A 83 -7.67 -8.80 -3.48
C VAL A 83 -7.13 -8.71 -2.06
N ILE A 84 -6.96 -9.87 -1.42
CA ILE A 84 -6.25 -9.97 -0.14
C ILE A 84 -4.77 -10.07 -0.45
N LYS A 85 -4.08 -8.93 -0.42
CA LYS A 85 -2.61 -8.89 -0.54
C LYS A 85 -1.98 -9.10 0.83
N THR A 86 -1.02 -10.02 0.95
CA THR A 86 -0.16 -10.09 2.13
C THR A 86 0.87 -8.96 2.11
N GLU A 87 1.56 -8.71 3.23
CA GLU A 87 2.67 -7.74 3.24
C GLU A 87 3.76 -8.14 2.24
N THR A 88 4.06 -9.42 2.13
CA THR A 88 5.01 -9.95 1.15
C THR A 88 4.55 -9.70 -0.28
N ASP A 89 3.27 -9.89 -0.59
CA ASP A 89 2.73 -9.60 -1.92
C ASP A 89 2.87 -8.12 -2.27
N LEU A 90 2.62 -7.22 -1.31
CA LEU A 90 2.77 -5.76 -1.49
C LEU A 90 4.23 -5.33 -1.68
N VAL A 91 5.17 -5.93 -0.95
CA VAL A 91 6.61 -5.65 -1.12
C VAL A 91 7.08 -6.11 -2.50
N ASN A 92 6.65 -7.30 -2.93
CA ASN A 92 6.98 -7.83 -4.25
C ASN A 92 6.39 -6.96 -5.37
N GLU A 93 5.13 -6.55 -5.22
CA GLU A 93 4.46 -5.64 -6.16
C GLU A 93 5.17 -4.29 -6.24
N LEU A 94 5.55 -3.71 -5.10
CA LEU A 94 6.31 -2.46 -5.06
C LEU A 94 7.65 -2.60 -5.81
N GLY A 95 8.37 -3.71 -5.60
CA GLY A 95 9.61 -4.00 -6.33
C GLY A 95 9.39 -4.04 -7.84
N VAL A 96 8.36 -4.75 -8.30
CA VAL A 96 8.01 -4.83 -9.73
C VAL A 96 7.60 -3.46 -10.30
N LEU A 97 6.86 -2.66 -9.55
CA LEU A 97 6.45 -1.32 -9.99
C LEU A 97 7.64 -0.38 -10.16
N LEU A 98 8.61 -0.44 -9.23
CA LEU A 98 9.84 0.33 -9.31
C LEU A 98 10.72 -0.12 -10.48
N GLU A 99 10.93 -1.43 -10.64
CA GLU A 99 11.70 -2.01 -11.76
C GLU A 99 11.11 -1.67 -13.13
N LYS A 100 9.78 -1.63 -13.24
CA LYS A 100 9.07 -1.31 -14.49
C LYS A 100 8.85 0.18 -14.71
N HIS A 101 9.37 1.05 -13.83
CA HIS A 101 9.15 2.49 -13.88
C HIS A 101 7.67 2.85 -14.01
N ALA A 102 6.82 2.19 -13.21
CA ALA A 102 5.39 2.44 -13.21
C ALA A 102 5.09 3.91 -12.81
N PRO A 103 3.96 4.48 -13.27
CA PRO A 103 3.59 5.84 -12.88
C PRO A 103 3.47 5.99 -11.36
N LEU A 104 3.95 7.12 -10.84
CA LEU A 104 4.00 7.41 -9.39
C LEU A 104 2.69 7.16 -8.61
N PRO A 105 1.48 7.45 -9.14
CA PRO A 105 0.25 7.16 -8.42
C PRO A 105 0.09 5.69 -8.01
N PHE A 106 0.53 4.75 -8.84
CA PHE A 106 0.43 3.31 -8.53
C PHE A 106 1.42 2.90 -7.44
N ILE A 107 2.62 3.48 -7.46
CA ILE A 107 3.64 3.26 -6.44
C ILE A 107 3.14 3.78 -5.09
N LEU A 108 2.60 5.01 -5.07
CA LEU A 108 2.06 5.64 -3.88
C LEU A 108 0.92 4.84 -3.25
N GLU A 109 -0.04 4.35 -4.05
CA GLU A 109 -1.14 3.55 -3.51
C GLU A 109 -0.64 2.23 -2.90
N THR A 110 0.34 1.58 -3.53
CA THR A 110 0.95 0.35 -3.00
C THR A 110 1.70 0.61 -1.69
N VAL A 111 2.42 1.73 -1.59
CA VAL A 111 3.10 2.17 -0.36
C VAL A 111 2.09 2.44 0.76
N LYS A 112 0.96 3.06 0.44
CA LYS A 112 -0.12 3.32 1.40
C LYS A 112 -0.73 2.05 1.95
N ASP A 113 -1.01 1.08 1.09
CA ASP A 113 -1.55 -0.23 1.51
C ASP A 113 -0.54 -0.99 2.38
N LEU A 114 0.75 -0.93 2.03
CA LEU A 114 1.82 -1.52 2.82
C LEU A 114 1.92 -0.85 4.21
N ALA A 115 1.86 0.48 4.26
CA ALA A 115 1.90 1.24 5.49
C ALA A 115 0.72 0.90 6.42
N LYS A 116 -0.51 0.83 5.88
CA LYS A 116 -1.71 0.47 6.65
C LYS A 116 -1.63 -0.93 7.25
N LYS A 117 -1.08 -1.91 6.51
CA LYS A 117 -0.91 -3.27 7.03
C LYS A 117 0.18 -3.32 8.10
N ARG A 118 1.37 -2.81 7.77
CA ARG A 118 2.55 -2.87 8.62
C ARG A 118 2.38 -2.11 9.94
N PHE A 119 1.68 -0.97 9.90
CA PHE A 119 1.45 -0.11 11.06
C PHE A 119 0.01 -0.14 11.56
N SER A 120 -0.73 -1.24 11.30
CA SER A 120 -2.14 -1.39 11.70
C SER A 120 -2.42 -1.10 13.18
N THR A 121 -1.46 -1.35 14.06
CA THR A 121 -1.53 -1.07 15.51
C THR A 121 -1.08 0.34 15.88
N ASN A 122 -0.33 1.03 15.03
CA ASN A 122 0.22 2.36 15.27
C ASN A 122 -0.46 3.41 14.37
N LYS A 123 -1.57 3.97 14.89
CA LYS A 123 -2.33 5.02 14.21
C LYS A 123 -1.51 6.27 13.91
N THR A 124 -0.54 6.61 14.76
CA THR A 124 0.32 7.79 14.55
C THR A 124 1.21 7.60 13.33
N SER A 125 1.82 6.43 13.17
CA SER A 125 2.64 6.11 11.99
C SER A 125 1.84 6.16 10.69
N ILE A 126 0.60 5.68 10.69
CA ILE A 126 -0.30 5.78 9.53
C ILE A 126 -0.58 7.26 9.20
N LYS A 127 -0.93 8.08 10.21
CA LYS A 127 -1.17 9.53 10.02
C LYS A 127 0.06 10.26 9.48
N VAL A 128 1.25 9.92 9.94
CA VAL A 128 2.52 10.46 9.43
C VAL A 128 2.68 10.15 7.95
N ILE A 129 2.48 8.90 7.55
CA ILE A 129 2.64 8.48 6.15
C ILE A 129 1.57 9.13 5.27
N ASP A 130 0.31 9.10 5.68
CA ASP A 130 -0.79 9.73 4.94
C ASP A 130 -0.55 11.24 4.76
N PHE A 131 -0.07 11.93 5.80
CA PHE A 131 0.29 13.34 5.69
C PHE A 131 1.42 13.57 4.70
N LEU A 132 2.52 12.82 4.81
CA LEU A 132 3.69 12.98 3.95
C LEU A 132 3.39 12.69 2.48
N MET A 133 2.52 11.73 2.19
CA MET A 133 2.08 11.42 0.83
C MET A 133 1.30 12.57 0.17
N ILE A 134 0.58 13.37 0.96
CA ILE A 134 -0.15 14.56 0.47
C ILE A 134 0.80 15.76 0.42
N TYR A 135 1.67 15.89 1.43
CA TYR A 135 2.56 17.02 1.58
C TYR A 135 3.71 17.01 0.55
N ASP A 136 4.38 15.88 0.32
CA ASP A 136 5.49 15.71 -0.63
C ASP A 136 5.02 14.99 -1.91
N PRO A 137 4.88 15.70 -3.05
CA PRO A 137 4.55 15.09 -4.34
C PRO A 137 5.57 14.04 -4.82
N LEU A 138 6.80 14.10 -4.31
CA LEU A 138 7.91 13.21 -4.67
C LEU A 138 8.18 12.16 -3.59
N PHE A 139 7.25 11.92 -2.67
CA PHE A 139 7.45 11.03 -1.51
C PHE A 139 7.99 9.65 -1.87
N ALA A 140 7.55 9.10 -3.00
CA ALA A 140 7.94 7.78 -3.48
C ALA A 140 9.33 7.71 -4.16
N LEU A 141 9.94 8.87 -4.47
CA LEU A 141 11.23 8.91 -5.17
C LEU A 141 12.41 8.84 -4.20
N SER A 142 13.51 8.28 -4.66
CA SER A 142 14.77 8.26 -3.92
C SER A 142 15.42 9.65 -3.88
N PRO A 143 16.30 9.93 -2.90
CA PRO A 143 17.07 11.18 -2.88
C PRO A 143 17.89 11.42 -4.16
N GLU A 144 18.42 10.37 -4.77
CA GLU A 144 19.18 10.43 -6.02
C GLU A 144 18.29 10.87 -7.20
N GLU A 145 17.08 10.31 -7.31
CA GLU A 145 16.10 10.71 -8.33
C GLU A 145 15.68 12.17 -8.14
N LYS A 146 15.45 12.59 -6.89
CA LYS A 146 15.15 14.00 -6.55
C LYS A 146 16.31 14.93 -6.96
N ASN A 147 17.55 14.53 -6.72
CA ASN A 147 18.73 15.30 -7.15
C ASN A 147 18.85 15.41 -8.67
N MET A 148 18.52 14.34 -9.40
CA MET A 148 18.50 14.35 -10.87
C MET A 148 17.42 15.29 -11.44
N LEU A 149 16.25 15.36 -10.79
CA LEU A 149 15.17 16.28 -11.19
C LEU A 149 15.56 17.76 -10.98
N VAL A 150 16.34 18.06 -9.93
CA VAL A 150 16.92 19.41 -9.74
C VAL A 150 17.96 19.69 -10.83
N ALA A 151 18.86 18.75 -11.09
CA ALA A 151 19.91 18.94 -12.12
C ALA A 151 19.34 19.16 -13.53
N THR A 152 18.16 18.61 -13.81
CA THR A 152 17.43 18.80 -15.08
C THR A 152 16.49 20.01 -15.07
N ASN A 153 16.48 20.81 -14.00
CA ASN A 153 15.60 21.97 -13.79
C ASN A 153 14.10 21.64 -13.87
N VAL A 154 13.72 20.40 -13.56
CA VAL A 154 12.30 19.99 -13.49
C VAL A 154 11.68 20.44 -12.17
N ILE A 155 12.46 20.48 -11.09
CA ILE A 155 12.04 20.94 -9.76
C ILE A 155 13.06 21.93 -9.20
N ASP A 156 12.62 22.78 -8.26
CA ASP A 156 13.49 23.71 -7.55
C ASP A 156 14.15 23.09 -6.30
N ASP A 157 15.18 23.77 -5.79
CA ASP A 157 15.88 23.34 -4.58
C ASP A 157 14.96 23.26 -3.35
N ARG A 158 13.90 24.08 -3.31
CA ARG A 158 12.90 24.06 -2.25
C ARG A 158 12.08 22.77 -2.29
N THR A 159 11.60 22.35 -3.46
CA THR A 159 10.88 21.08 -3.62
C THR A 159 11.78 19.89 -3.29
N ARG A 160 13.07 19.95 -3.65
CA ARG A 160 14.04 18.93 -3.22
C ARG A 160 14.20 18.89 -1.71
N ALA A 161 14.43 20.03 -1.06
CA ALA A 161 14.61 20.11 0.39
C ALA A 161 13.35 19.60 1.13
N LYS A 162 12.16 19.93 0.63
CA LYS A 162 10.89 19.39 1.09
C LYS A 162 10.86 17.87 0.98
N GLY A 163 11.24 17.33 -0.17
CA GLY A 163 11.21 15.89 -0.40
C GLY A 163 12.25 15.08 0.39
N ILE A 164 13.38 15.69 0.77
CA ILE A 164 14.42 15.01 1.55
C ILE A 164 14.14 15.11 3.05
N ASN A 165 13.70 16.29 3.53
CA ASN A 165 13.66 16.61 4.95
C ASN A 165 12.27 16.47 5.60
N SER A 166 11.20 16.35 4.81
CA SER A 166 9.81 16.33 5.32
C SER A 166 9.57 15.31 6.43
N TYR A 167 10.09 14.09 6.31
CA TYR A 167 9.96 13.06 7.35
C TYR A 167 10.63 13.49 8.67
N GLN A 168 11.87 13.95 8.60
CA GLN A 168 12.63 14.34 9.80
C GLN A 168 12.01 15.56 10.49
N VAL A 169 11.58 16.55 9.71
CA VAL A 169 10.90 17.76 10.22
C VAL A 169 9.58 17.40 10.88
N LEU A 170 8.76 16.55 10.26
CA LEU A 170 7.49 16.12 10.84
C LEU A 170 7.69 15.36 12.16
N MET A 171 8.69 14.47 12.21
CA MET A 171 9.01 13.74 13.44
C MET A 171 9.51 14.66 14.55
N LYS A 172 10.29 15.70 14.22
CA LYS A 172 10.70 16.75 15.17
C LYS A 172 9.50 17.52 15.71
N LEU A 173 8.56 17.91 14.85
CA LEU A 173 7.33 18.60 15.25
C LEU A 173 6.45 17.72 16.14
N LEU A 174 6.34 16.42 15.84
CA LEU A 174 5.60 15.46 16.67
C LEU A 174 6.25 15.21 18.02
N ALA A 175 7.59 15.22 18.09
CA ALA A 175 8.30 15.11 19.36
C ALA A 175 8.06 16.33 20.27
N GLN A 176 7.88 17.51 19.68
CA GLN A 176 7.57 18.75 20.41
C GLN A 176 6.09 18.88 20.76
N ASN A 177 5.20 18.37 19.90
CA ASN A 177 3.77 18.39 20.10
C ASN A 177 3.15 17.04 19.69
N PRO A 178 2.90 16.13 20.65
CA PRO A 178 2.30 14.81 20.37
C PRO A 178 0.92 14.90 19.70
N ASP A 179 0.16 15.96 19.97
CA ASP A 179 -1.20 16.17 19.48
C ASP A 179 -1.24 17.00 18.18
N LEU A 180 -0.11 17.08 17.45
CA LEU A 180 0.03 17.87 16.22
C LEU A 180 -1.10 17.59 15.20
N PHE A 181 -1.53 16.34 15.08
CA PHE A 181 -2.56 15.90 14.14
C PHE A 181 -4.00 16.21 14.59
N GLU A 182 -4.21 16.86 15.73
CA GLU A 182 -5.53 17.38 16.12
C GLU A 182 -5.83 18.74 15.47
N GLY A 183 -4.81 19.43 14.96
CA GLY A 183 -4.95 20.66 14.19
C GLY A 183 -5.42 20.45 12.75
N SER A 184 -5.68 21.55 12.03
CA SER A 184 -5.94 21.50 10.59
C SER A 184 -4.68 21.14 9.81
N PHE A 185 -4.88 20.52 8.63
CA PHE A 185 -3.80 20.18 7.71
C PHE A 185 -2.94 21.40 7.38
N ASP A 186 -3.57 22.54 7.06
CA ASP A 186 -2.89 23.78 6.67
C ASP A 186 -1.95 24.30 7.77
N ASN A 187 -2.35 24.20 9.04
CA ASN A 187 -1.50 24.62 10.16
C ASN A 187 -0.23 23.77 10.29
N ILE A 188 -0.30 22.49 9.92
CA ILE A 188 0.86 21.60 9.93
C ILE A 188 1.76 21.92 8.74
N VAL A 189 1.17 22.19 7.57
CA VAL A 189 1.89 22.62 6.36
C VAL A 189 2.70 23.89 6.61
N GLU A 190 2.10 24.91 7.22
CA GLU A 190 2.80 26.17 7.53
C GLU A 190 4.01 25.97 8.45
N LYS A 191 3.86 25.12 9.48
CA LYS A 191 4.97 24.80 10.40
C LYS A 191 6.07 24.00 9.71
N MET A 192 5.69 23.05 8.86
CA MET A 192 6.61 22.25 8.06
C MET A 192 7.42 23.14 7.10
N ASP A 193 6.73 23.98 6.32
CA ASP A 193 7.34 24.89 5.36
C ASP A 193 8.31 25.86 6.05
N ALA A 194 7.93 26.43 7.20
CA ALA A 194 8.80 27.32 7.96
C ALA A 194 10.09 26.64 8.46
N GLU A 195 10.03 25.36 8.87
CA GLU A 195 11.22 24.61 9.27
C GLU A 195 12.07 24.20 8.06
N ILE A 196 11.45 23.84 6.93
CA ILE A 196 12.16 23.51 5.69
C ILE A 196 12.87 24.75 5.11
N ASP A 197 12.22 25.91 5.12
CA ASP A 197 12.81 27.14 4.60
C ASP A 197 14.04 27.57 5.42
N LYS A 198 14.07 27.32 6.74
CA LYS A 198 15.28 27.51 7.56
C LYS A 198 16.45 26.63 7.10
N LEU A 199 16.19 25.36 6.83
CA LEU A 199 17.22 24.42 6.36
C LEU A 199 17.78 24.83 4.99
N ILE A 200 16.96 25.43 4.13
CA ILE A 200 17.42 25.95 2.83
C ILE A 200 18.36 27.15 3.04
N VAL A 201 18.01 28.08 3.93
CA VAL A 201 18.82 29.27 4.21
C VAL A 201 20.17 28.89 4.84
N GLU A 202 20.18 27.96 5.79
CA GLU A 202 21.41 27.47 6.45
C GLU A 202 22.33 26.72 5.48
N SER A 203 21.80 26.16 4.40
CA SER A 203 22.57 25.43 3.39
C SER A 203 23.20 26.31 2.29
N LYS A 204 22.83 27.60 2.21
CA LYS A 204 23.42 28.51 1.23
C LYS A 204 24.76 29.01 1.74
N PRO A 205 25.85 28.92 0.95
CA PRO A 205 27.11 29.56 1.32
C PRO A 205 26.88 31.06 1.50
N VAL A 206 27.20 31.56 2.69
CA VAL A 206 27.28 33.01 2.94
C VAL A 206 28.52 33.48 2.20
N TYR A 207 28.43 34.48 1.34
CA TYR A 207 29.62 35.01 0.66
C TYR A 207 30.11 36.26 1.38
N ASP A 208 31.43 36.42 1.51
CA ASP A 208 32.05 37.62 2.03
C ASP A 208 31.94 38.78 1.01
N GLU A 209 32.40 39.98 1.39
CA GLU A 209 32.41 41.17 0.53
C GLU A 209 33.25 40.98 -0.76
N ASN A 210 34.04 39.90 -0.85
CA ASN A 210 34.89 39.55 -1.98
C ASN A 210 34.32 38.40 -2.83
N GLY A 211 33.16 37.84 -2.45
CA GLY A 211 32.53 36.73 -3.17
C GLY A 211 33.08 35.34 -2.84
N GLU A 212 33.81 35.19 -1.72
CA GLU A 212 34.27 33.89 -1.21
C GLU A 212 33.29 33.32 -0.19
N PRO A 213 33.01 31.99 -0.18
CA PRO A 213 32.14 31.38 0.80
C PRO A 213 32.76 31.48 2.21
N VAL A 214 32.01 32.04 3.14
CA VAL A 214 32.27 32.12 4.57
C VAL A 214 31.76 30.83 5.21
N ASP A 215 32.66 30.11 5.89
CA ASP A 215 32.34 28.93 6.71
C ASP A 215 31.35 29.24 7.85
#